data_AF-A0A8H4ERK9-F1
#
_entry.id   AF-A0A8H4ERK9-F1
#
_cell.length_a   1.000
_cell.length_b   1.000
_cell.length_c   1.000
_cell.angle_alpha   90.00
_cell.angle_beta   90.00
_cell.angle_gamma   90.00
#
_symmetry.space_group_name_H-M   'P 1'
#
loop_
_entity.id
_entity.type
_entity.pdbx_description
1 polymer ?
#
loop_
_entity_poly.entity_id
_entity_poly.type
_entity_poly.pdbx_seq_one_letter_code
_entity_poly.pdbx_strand_id
1 'polypeptide(L)'
;MASKIHIGYMPELMENILNNLNNEISSLYSCAPVNRHWCKMAVAILWQDPFSSDRRPLFISKYFSSLGEDEKFILKAYLEERGINEEFSNTLFDYARFLKILEIWRLEIKVRKWIIDSKLLYYTEMYHIINLLFKLFIKSGATLHKLILGFSQFLELKPEIFYTLEENKQFFLRIQHLSLDILSDDNIENTIILFKALAKSTTKISTIEINYFDSDCEPQIFHALIYIIKSQEQLRLFSLAGDDSTEFHGVISALESQKNSLQEVILRYCNFSAEFEVFNNCKNLETLRIGYCATKLLKLLDYKVSTLDVVNKHMQSMALIFEKSGILLQRLKLGLYDEFQDEMLLLEALKSFCPNITYLSIHRIRFSPQLVELIGNLQKLQFLTLWFDEVYDIHEEVLKIQVIQFSEILPLTLQYFNLGGIWFEPFTDILFNHCNAPLKKMIIYRLNNKRISKALVEFCMRNKTLNYVGVHEYLNLDANTKKEVETYVELVPYESIFVDC
;
A
#
# COMPACT_ATOMS: atom_id res chain seq x y z
N MET A 1 -40.30 -5.10 29.65
CA MET A 1 -39.27 -4.42 30.47
C MET A 1 -37.92 -4.72 29.86
N ALA A 2 -37.37 -3.77 29.10
CA ALA A 2 -36.02 -3.91 28.56
C ALA A 2 -35.03 -3.65 29.71
N SER A 3 -34.17 -4.63 30.00
CA SER A 3 -33.08 -4.48 30.95
C SER A 3 -32.20 -3.31 30.50
N LYS A 4 -32.18 -2.23 31.28
CA LYS A 4 -31.10 -1.24 31.22
C LYS A 4 -29.83 -1.97 31.58
N ILE A 5 -29.13 -2.49 30.58
CA ILE A 5 -27.76 -2.93 30.75
C ILE A 5 -26.96 -1.65 31.05
N HIS A 6 -26.70 -1.43 32.33
CA HIS A 6 -25.70 -0.48 32.80
C HIS A 6 -24.31 -1.06 32.47
N ILE A 7 -23.99 -1.17 31.17
CA ILE A 7 -22.60 -1.24 30.74
C ILE A 7 -22.07 0.16 31.05
N GLY A 8 -21.15 0.25 32.02
CA GLY A 8 -20.34 1.45 32.19
C GLY A 8 -19.80 1.83 30.83
N TYR A 9 -20.25 2.97 30.30
CA TYR A 9 -19.79 3.47 29.01
C TYR A 9 -18.27 3.60 29.11
N MET A 10 -17.54 2.74 28.41
CA MET A 10 -16.15 2.99 28.04
C MET A 10 -16.14 3.30 26.55
N PRO A 11 -16.46 4.55 26.14
CA PRO A 11 -16.44 4.98 24.75
C PRO A 11 -15.13 4.64 24.05
N GLU A 12 -14.02 4.72 24.77
CA GLU A 12 -12.68 4.39 24.30
C GLU A 12 -12.56 2.92 23.87
N LEU A 13 -13.13 1.98 24.64
CA LEU A 13 -13.14 0.57 24.25
C LEU A 13 -14.03 0.33 23.02
N MET A 14 -15.18 0.99 22.94
CA MET A 14 -16.07 0.90 21.78
C MET A 14 -15.44 1.51 20.52
N GLU A 15 -14.72 2.61 20.66
CA GLU A 15 -13.98 3.26 19.58
C GLU A 15 -12.89 2.33 19.07
N ASN A 16 -12.13 1.72 19.98
CA ASN A 16 -11.13 0.72 19.62
C ASN A 16 -11.76 -0.48 18.91
N ILE A 17 -12.88 -1.02 19.40
CA ILE A 17 -13.56 -2.15 18.76
C ILE A 17 -13.98 -1.78 17.33
N LEU A 18 -14.65 -0.64 17.14
CA LEU A 18 -15.16 -0.25 15.82
C LEU A 18 -14.04 0.16 14.86
N ASN A 19 -12.97 0.80 15.34
CA ASN A 19 -11.81 1.15 14.53
C ASN A 19 -11.09 -0.10 14.00
N ASN A 20 -11.10 -1.21 14.76
CA ASN A 20 -10.58 -2.49 14.28
C ASN A 20 -11.45 -3.12 13.17
N LEU A 21 -12.69 -2.65 12.99
CA LEU A 21 -13.60 -3.10 11.94
C LEU A 21 -13.60 -2.17 10.71
N ASN A 22 -12.70 -1.18 10.62
CA ASN A 22 -12.69 -0.18 9.53
C ASN A 22 -12.68 -0.80 8.12
N ASN A 23 -12.06 -1.96 7.95
CA ASN A 23 -12.01 -2.68 6.67
C ASN A 23 -13.17 -3.67 6.48
N GLU A 24 -13.97 -3.92 7.53
CA GLU A 24 -15.11 -4.83 7.52
C GLU A 24 -16.43 -4.05 7.51
N ILE A 25 -16.71 -3.44 6.37
CA ILE A 25 -17.90 -2.59 6.19
C ILE A 25 -19.18 -3.31 6.66
N SER A 26 -19.37 -4.58 6.33
CA SER A 26 -20.55 -5.36 6.74
C SER A 26 -20.68 -5.53 8.26
N SER A 27 -19.56 -5.73 8.96
CA SER A 27 -19.51 -5.82 10.42
C SER A 27 -19.88 -4.48 11.05
N LEU A 28 -19.37 -3.37 10.50
CA LEU A 28 -19.72 -2.01 10.94
C LEU A 28 -21.21 -1.68 10.73
N TYR A 29 -21.82 -2.12 9.63
CA TYR A 29 -23.27 -1.94 9.43
C TYR A 29 -24.09 -2.70 10.48
N SER A 30 -23.65 -3.90 10.87
CA SER A 30 -24.30 -4.72 11.90
C SER A 30 -24.20 -4.11 13.30
N CYS A 31 -23.22 -3.23 13.52
CA CYS A 31 -23.03 -2.45 14.74
C CYS A 31 -24.02 -1.26 14.85
N ALA A 32 -24.47 -0.70 13.74
CA ALA A 32 -25.32 0.49 13.73
C ALA A 32 -26.68 0.34 14.47
N PRO A 33 -27.42 -0.78 14.37
CA PRO A 33 -28.72 -0.92 15.04
C PRO A 33 -28.63 -1.26 16.54
N VAL A 34 -27.44 -1.49 17.10
CA VAL A 34 -27.27 -1.97 18.49
C VAL A 34 -27.84 -0.97 19.51
N ASN A 35 -27.42 0.29 19.45
CA ASN A 35 -28.00 1.40 20.21
C ASN A 35 -27.55 2.75 19.60
N ARG A 36 -28.07 3.87 20.14
CA ARG A 36 -27.78 5.22 19.61
C ARG A 36 -26.28 5.59 19.59
N HIS A 37 -25.51 5.12 20.57
CA HIS A 37 -24.08 5.44 20.64
C HIS A 37 -23.28 4.66 19.59
N TRP A 38 -23.54 3.34 19.50
CA TRP A 38 -22.98 2.47 18.47
C TRP A 38 -23.36 2.96 17.07
N CYS A 39 -24.62 3.37 16.87
CA CYS A 39 -25.08 3.97 15.64
C CYS A 39 -24.25 5.19 15.25
N LYS A 40 -24.07 6.16 16.17
CA LYS A 40 -23.32 7.39 15.91
C LYS A 40 -21.87 7.11 15.52
N MET A 41 -21.21 6.18 16.20
CA MET A 41 -19.80 5.85 15.94
C MET A 41 -19.63 5.02 14.65
N ALA A 42 -20.42 3.97 14.48
CA ALA A 42 -20.37 3.13 13.29
C ALA A 42 -20.69 3.95 12.03
N VAL A 43 -21.69 4.83 12.07
CA VAL A 43 -22.02 5.72 10.96
C VAL A 43 -20.87 6.71 10.69
N ALA A 44 -20.28 7.31 11.71
CA ALA A 44 -19.15 8.21 11.53
C ALA A 44 -17.95 7.53 10.85
N ILE A 45 -17.71 6.25 11.15
CA ILE A 45 -16.66 5.44 10.51
C ILE A 45 -17.03 5.05 9.07
N LEU A 46 -18.25 4.53 8.86
CA LEU A 46 -18.75 4.11 7.56
C LEU A 46 -18.75 5.24 6.51
N TRP A 47 -18.85 6.49 6.96
CA TRP A 47 -18.89 7.67 6.10
C TRP A 47 -17.56 8.42 5.98
N GLN A 48 -16.45 7.84 6.45
CA GLN A 48 -15.11 8.41 6.28
C GLN A 48 -14.64 8.36 4.82
N ASP A 49 -14.93 7.27 4.11
CA ASP A 49 -14.57 7.05 2.71
C ASP A 49 -15.71 6.36 1.94
N PRO A 50 -16.82 7.07 1.68
CA PRO A 50 -18.01 6.48 1.06
C PRO A 50 -17.83 6.21 -0.44
N PHE A 51 -16.86 6.88 -1.09
CA PHE A 51 -16.65 6.79 -2.54
C PHE A 51 -15.82 5.57 -2.95
N SER A 52 -15.08 4.94 -2.02
CA SER A 52 -14.37 3.69 -2.26
C SER A 52 -15.24 2.44 -2.27
N SER A 53 -16.42 2.47 -1.64
CA SER A 53 -17.29 1.31 -1.51
C SER A 53 -17.88 0.90 -2.86
N ASP A 54 -17.91 -0.39 -3.20
CA ASP A 54 -18.53 -0.92 -4.44
C ASP A 54 -20.06 -0.82 -4.51
N ARG A 55 -20.71 -0.34 -3.44
CA ARG A 55 -22.17 -0.18 -3.38
C ARG A 55 -22.68 0.80 -4.44
N ARG A 56 -23.95 0.62 -4.81
CA ARG A 56 -24.69 1.56 -5.65
C ARG A 56 -24.65 2.96 -5.03
N PRO A 57 -24.41 4.02 -5.81
CA PRO A 57 -24.17 5.37 -5.30
C PRO A 57 -25.44 6.11 -4.86
N LEU A 58 -26.51 5.39 -4.47
CA LEU A 58 -27.74 5.96 -3.90
C LEU A 58 -27.49 6.76 -2.62
N PHE A 59 -26.31 6.63 -2.02
CA PHE A 59 -25.90 7.39 -0.86
C PHE A 59 -25.62 8.87 -1.19
N ILE A 60 -25.42 9.23 -2.46
CA ILE A 60 -25.15 10.62 -2.88
C ILE A 60 -26.32 11.54 -2.54
N SER A 61 -27.57 11.09 -2.73
CA SER A 61 -28.76 11.88 -2.39
C SER A 61 -28.84 12.22 -0.90
N LYS A 62 -28.22 11.42 -0.03
CA LYS A 62 -28.15 11.70 1.41
C LYS A 62 -27.35 12.94 1.73
N TYR A 63 -26.35 13.31 0.92
CA TYR A 63 -25.63 14.57 1.12
C TYR A 63 -26.54 15.77 0.87
N PHE A 64 -27.37 15.71 -0.16
CA PHE A 64 -28.26 16.83 -0.49
C PHE A 64 -29.39 17.05 0.53
N SER A 65 -29.63 16.10 1.45
CA SER A 65 -30.55 16.30 2.57
C SER A 65 -30.17 17.47 3.49
N SER A 66 -28.88 17.84 3.54
CA SER A 66 -28.38 18.94 4.38
C SER A 66 -28.39 20.30 3.68
N LEU A 67 -28.81 20.38 2.41
CA LEU A 67 -28.96 21.66 1.70
C LEU A 67 -30.08 22.52 2.30
N GLY A 68 -30.04 23.83 2.07
CA GLY A 68 -31.17 24.71 2.38
C GLY A 68 -32.41 24.36 1.53
N GLU A 69 -33.61 24.71 2.00
CA GLU A 69 -34.85 24.37 1.28
C GLU A 69 -34.89 24.95 -0.15
N ASP A 70 -34.40 26.18 -0.34
CA ASP A 70 -34.30 26.80 -1.67
C ASP A 70 -33.30 26.05 -2.58
N GLU A 71 -32.13 25.65 -2.03
CA GLU A 71 -31.12 24.88 -2.77
C GLU A 71 -31.64 23.49 -3.14
N LYS A 72 -32.36 22.82 -2.23
CA LYS A 72 -33.04 21.55 -2.51
C LYS A 72 -34.07 21.70 -3.61
N PHE A 73 -34.89 22.76 -3.57
CA PHE A 73 -35.90 23.03 -4.58
C PHE A 73 -35.28 23.23 -5.97
N ILE A 74 -34.23 24.05 -6.06
CA ILE A 74 -33.50 24.29 -7.32
C ILE A 74 -32.86 23.00 -7.84
N LEU A 75 -32.17 22.24 -6.98
CA LEU A 75 -31.53 20.99 -7.36
C LEU A 75 -32.57 19.96 -7.82
N LYS A 76 -33.72 19.88 -7.13
CA LYS A 76 -34.80 18.97 -7.48
C LYS A 76 -35.37 19.31 -8.86
N ALA A 77 -35.71 20.57 -9.12
CA ALA A 77 -36.19 21.01 -10.42
C ALA A 77 -35.18 20.70 -11.54
N TYR A 78 -33.88 20.96 -11.28
CA TYR A 78 -32.80 20.65 -12.22
C TYR A 78 -32.68 19.15 -12.55
N LEU A 79 -32.82 18.28 -11.54
CA LEU A 79 -32.77 16.83 -11.73
C LEU A 79 -34.02 16.29 -12.45
N GLU A 80 -35.21 16.80 -12.10
CA GLU A 80 -36.48 16.42 -12.70
C GLU A 80 -36.53 16.76 -14.20
N GLU A 81 -36.02 17.92 -14.61
CA GLU A 81 -35.87 18.31 -16.02
C GLU A 81 -35.04 17.30 -16.83
N ARG A 82 -34.19 16.52 -16.16
CA ARG A 82 -33.30 15.51 -16.76
C ARG A 82 -33.76 14.08 -16.53
N GLY A 83 -34.99 13.89 -16.02
CA GLY A 83 -35.59 12.58 -15.80
C GLY A 83 -35.04 11.84 -14.57
N ILE A 84 -34.34 12.54 -13.67
CA ILE A 84 -33.84 11.99 -12.41
C ILE A 84 -34.84 12.36 -11.32
N ASN A 85 -35.65 11.40 -10.88
CA ASN A 85 -36.59 11.58 -9.79
C ASN A 85 -35.95 11.09 -8.47
N GLU A 86 -35.40 12.03 -7.69
CA GLU A 86 -34.75 11.76 -6.42
C GLU A 86 -35.43 12.53 -5.28
N GLU A 87 -35.62 11.86 -4.15
CA GLU A 87 -36.21 12.45 -2.96
C GLU A 87 -35.14 12.76 -1.92
N PHE A 88 -34.98 14.05 -1.59
CA PHE A 88 -34.07 14.51 -0.54
C PHE A 88 -34.73 14.42 0.84
N SER A 89 -34.88 13.20 1.33
CA SER A 89 -35.44 12.93 2.66
C SER A 89 -34.54 13.45 3.79
N ASN A 90 -35.16 13.86 4.90
CA ASN A 90 -34.43 14.29 6.10
C ASN A 90 -33.56 13.15 6.65
N THR A 91 -32.32 13.48 7.00
CA THR A 91 -31.35 12.52 7.52
C THR A 91 -31.13 12.69 9.02
N LEU A 92 -30.78 11.58 9.68
CA LEU A 92 -30.47 11.58 11.11
C LEU A 92 -29.14 12.26 11.43
N PHE A 93 -28.23 12.29 10.45
CA PHE A 93 -26.88 12.83 10.60
C PHE A 93 -26.52 13.71 9.41
N ASP A 94 -25.70 14.72 9.66
CA ASP A 94 -24.96 15.43 8.62
C ASP A 94 -23.81 14.53 8.13
N TYR A 95 -24.10 13.69 7.13
CA TYR A 95 -23.16 12.70 6.63
C TYR A 95 -21.91 13.31 5.99
N ALA A 96 -22.01 14.51 5.43
CA ALA A 96 -20.88 15.20 4.81
C ALA A 96 -19.76 15.49 5.81
N ARG A 97 -20.14 15.84 7.04
CA ARG A 97 -19.19 16.14 8.12
C ARG A 97 -18.28 14.97 8.50
N PHE A 98 -18.69 13.73 8.20
CA PHE A 98 -17.90 12.54 8.50
C PHE A 98 -16.82 12.24 7.44
N LEU A 99 -16.81 12.92 6.30
CA LEU A 99 -15.84 12.68 5.23
C LEU A 99 -14.41 12.91 5.73
N LYS A 100 -13.54 11.92 5.53
CA LYS A 100 -12.11 11.94 5.87
C LYS A 100 -11.20 11.67 4.68
N ILE A 101 -11.66 10.90 3.71
CA ILE A 101 -10.92 10.55 2.51
C ILE A 101 -11.71 11.09 1.31
N LEU A 102 -11.04 11.87 0.48
CA LEU A 102 -11.61 12.38 -0.76
C LEU A 102 -10.68 12.05 -1.92
N GLU A 103 -11.17 11.21 -2.84
CA GLU A 103 -10.52 10.87 -4.10
C GLU A 103 -11.37 11.40 -5.25
N ILE A 104 -10.81 12.33 -6.03
CA ILE A 104 -11.58 13.11 -7.00
C ILE A 104 -12.12 12.22 -8.12
N TRP A 105 -11.28 11.34 -8.64
CA TRP A 105 -11.66 10.41 -9.69
C TRP A 105 -12.78 9.44 -9.25
N ARG A 106 -12.73 8.91 -8.02
CA ARG A 106 -13.82 8.07 -7.48
C ARG A 106 -15.10 8.84 -7.24
N LEU A 107 -15.01 10.08 -6.74
CA LEU A 107 -16.16 10.97 -6.64
C LEU A 107 -16.82 11.11 -8.01
N GLU A 108 -16.05 11.44 -9.03
CA GLU A 108 -16.52 11.53 -10.41
C GLU A 108 -17.18 10.23 -10.89
N ILE A 109 -16.54 9.07 -10.72
CA ILE A 109 -17.11 7.77 -11.12
C ILE A 109 -18.44 7.50 -10.39
N LYS A 110 -18.52 7.82 -9.09
CA LYS A 110 -19.73 7.58 -8.28
C LYS A 110 -20.86 8.53 -8.64
N VAL A 111 -20.58 9.82 -8.85
CA VAL A 111 -21.56 10.78 -9.37
C VAL A 111 -22.04 10.34 -10.75
N ARG A 112 -21.11 9.96 -11.63
CA ARG A 112 -21.44 9.45 -12.97
C ARG A 112 -22.34 8.24 -12.90
N LYS A 113 -22.06 7.24 -12.05
CA LYS A 113 -22.92 6.07 -11.88
C LYS A 113 -24.30 6.44 -11.33
N TRP A 114 -24.37 7.37 -10.39
CA TRP A 114 -25.64 7.86 -9.83
C TRP A 114 -26.50 8.58 -10.88
N ILE A 115 -25.86 9.35 -11.76
CA ILE A 115 -26.55 10.02 -12.89
C ILE A 115 -26.89 9.01 -14.00
N ILE A 116 -25.96 8.17 -14.46
CA ILE A 116 -26.10 7.30 -15.65
C ILE A 116 -27.12 6.16 -15.49
N ASP A 117 -27.45 5.74 -14.26
CA ASP A 117 -28.60 4.85 -14.03
C ASP A 117 -29.93 5.46 -14.60
N SER A 118 -29.92 6.72 -15.07
CA SER A 118 -30.99 7.41 -15.82
C SER A 118 -30.87 7.47 -17.37
N LYS A 119 -29.87 6.83 -18.00
CA LYS A 119 -29.70 6.68 -19.48
C LYS A 119 -29.46 7.94 -20.33
N LEU A 120 -28.81 8.99 -19.82
CA LEU A 120 -28.36 10.13 -20.65
C LEU A 120 -26.91 10.56 -20.33
N LEU A 121 -26.09 10.76 -21.37
CA LEU A 121 -24.71 11.24 -21.29
C LEU A 121 -24.70 12.76 -21.28
N TYR A 122 -24.64 13.37 -20.09
CA TYR A 122 -24.32 14.78 -20.02
C TYR A 122 -23.23 15.07 -18.98
N TYR A 123 -22.06 15.44 -19.50
CA TYR A 123 -20.88 15.80 -18.72
C TYR A 123 -21.13 17.02 -17.82
N THR A 124 -21.89 18.00 -18.30
CA THR A 124 -22.19 19.26 -17.59
C THR A 124 -22.88 19.04 -16.24
N GLU A 125 -23.80 18.08 -16.17
CA GLU A 125 -24.59 17.73 -15.00
C GLU A 125 -23.69 17.12 -13.94
N MET A 126 -22.82 16.21 -14.36
CA MET A 126 -21.83 15.62 -13.49
C MET A 126 -20.97 16.69 -12.83
N TYR A 127 -20.49 17.69 -13.58
CA TYR A 127 -19.70 18.78 -13.02
C TYR A 127 -20.49 19.66 -12.06
N HIS A 128 -21.76 19.95 -12.37
CA HIS A 128 -22.62 20.71 -11.47
C HIS A 128 -22.78 19.99 -10.12
N ILE A 129 -23.10 18.69 -10.17
CA ILE A 129 -23.27 17.86 -8.99
C ILE A 129 -21.97 17.71 -8.19
N ILE A 130 -20.82 17.50 -8.86
CA ILE A 130 -19.52 17.41 -8.19
C ILE A 130 -19.17 18.73 -7.48
N ASN A 131 -19.37 19.87 -8.14
CA ASN A 131 -19.13 21.18 -7.53
C ASN A 131 -20.04 21.42 -6.31
N LEU A 132 -21.33 21.07 -6.40
CA LEU A 132 -22.25 21.15 -5.26
C LEU A 132 -21.78 20.27 -4.08
N LEU A 133 -21.39 19.02 -4.36
CA LEU A 133 -20.87 18.10 -3.34
C LEU A 133 -19.60 18.64 -2.68
N PHE A 134 -18.64 19.14 -3.48
CA PHE A 134 -17.43 19.78 -2.95
C PHE A 134 -17.76 20.94 -2.00
N LYS A 135 -18.62 21.87 -2.44
CA LYS A 135 -19.07 23.01 -1.65
C LYS A 135 -19.70 22.55 -0.34
N LEU A 136 -20.53 21.50 -0.40
CA LEU A 136 -21.21 20.92 0.75
C LEU A 136 -20.22 20.28 1.72
N PHE A 137 -19.25 19.49 1.24
CA PHE A 137 -18.21 18.90 2.10
C PHE A 137 -17.42 19.98 2.84
N ILE A 138 -17.01 21.03 2.14
CA ILE A 138 -16.25 22.14 2.74
C ILE A 138 -17.10 22.84 3.83
N LYS A 139 -18.38 23.13 3.54
CA LYS A 139 -19.28 23.84 4.47
C LYS A 139 -19.77 22.99 5.65
N SER A 140 -19.81 21.67 5.52
CA SER A 140 -20.29 20.75 6.58
C SER A 140 -19.42 20.72 7.84
N GLY A 141 -18.22 21.32 7.80
CA GLY A 141 -17.21 21.19 8.84
C GLY A 141 -16.47 19.85 8.82
N ALA A 142 -16.48 19.16 7.68
CA ALA A 142 -15.62 18.01 7.43
C ALA A 142 -14.14 18.41 7.59
N THR A 143 -13.31 17.43 7.95
CA THR A 143 -11.87 17.63 8.15
C THR A 143 -11.15 16.44 7.52
N LEU A 144 -10.56 16.65 6.35
CA LEU A 144 -9.91 15.60 5.59
C LEU A 144 -8.64 15.13 6.28
N HIS A 145 -8.36 13.84 6.11
CA HIS A 145 -7.14 13.16 6.52
C HIS A 145 -6.31 12.72 5.31
N LYS A 146 -6.99 12.24 4.26
CA LYS A 146 -6.39 11.84 2.99
C LYS A 146 -7.08 12.56 1.83
N LEU A 147 -6.28 13.13 0.94
CA LEU A 147 -6.73 13.75 -0.30
C LEU A 147 -5.98 13.11 -1.46
N ILE A 148 -6.71 12.58 -2.44
CA ILE A 148 -6.16 12.00 -3.66
C ILE A 148 -6.67 12.85 -4.83
N LEU A 149 -5.74 13.50 -5.54
CA LEU A 149 -6.04 14.39 -6.65
C LEU A 149 -5.73 13.69 -7.97
N GLY A 150 -6.78 13.48 -8.75
CA GLY A 150 -6.73 12.99 -10.12
C GLY A 150 -7.92 13.59 -10.85
N PHE A 151 -7.66 14.64 -11.64
CA PHE A 151 -8.69 15.31 -12.41
C PHE A 151 -8.86 14.59 -13.73
N SER A 152 -10.10 14.31 -14.12
CA SER A 152 -10.37 14.06 -15.53
C SER A 152 -10.12 15.34 -16.31
N GLN A 153 -9.76 15.22 -17.59
CA GLN A 153 -9.65 16.35 -18.54
C GLN A 153 -10.89 17.25 -18.57
N PHE A 154 -12.01 16.78 -18.04
CA PHE A 154 -13.28 17.49 -18.13
C PHE A 154 -13.79 18.08 -16.80
N LEU A 155 -13.21 17.70 -15.65
CA LEU A 155 -13.68 18.17 -14.35
C LEU A 155 -13.11 19.56 -14.00
N GLU A 156 -13.94 20.58 -14.18
CA GLU A 156 -13.61 21.96 -13.79
C GLU A 156 -14.27 22.34 -12.44
N LEU A 157 -13.46 22.80 -11.47
CA LEU A 157 -13.95 23.34 -10.21
C LEU A 157 -14.29 24.82 -10.38
N LYS A 158 -15.51 25.20 -9.98
CA LYS A 158 -15.98 26.59 -10.05
C LYS A 158 -15.20 27.48 -9.08
N PRO A 159 -14.94 28.75 -9.43
CA PRO A 159 -14.26 29.71 -8.55
C PRO A 159 -14.85 29.81 -7.13
N GLU A 160 -16.17 29.67 -7.00
CA GLU A 160 -16.89 29.61 -5.71
C GLU A 160 -16.35 28.57 -4.72
N ILE A 161 -15.84 27.44 -5.21
CA ILE A 161 -15.27 26.37 -4.38
C ILE A 161 -14.01 26.88 -3.69
N PHE A 162 -13.16 27.62 -4.41
CA PHE A 162 -11.91 28.16 -3.87
C PHE A 162 -12.17 29.24 -2.83
N TYR A 163 -13.14 30.13 -3.06
CA TYR A 163 -13.57 31.09 -2.02
C TYR A 163 -14.08 30.35 -0.77
N THR A 164 -14.87 29.29 -0.95
CA THR A 164 -15.38 28.49 0.18
C THR A 164 -14.26 27.79 0.94
N LEU A 165 -13.21 27.29 0.26
CA LEU A 165 -12.02 26.70 0.88
C LEU A 165 -11.24 27.71 1.72
N GLU A 166 -11.08 28.94 1.21
CA GLU A 166 -10.38 30.01 1.94
C GLU A 166 -11.10 30.39 3.25
N GLU A 167 -12.44 30.40 3.23
CA GLU A 167 -13.27 30.63 4.42
C GLU A 167 -13.24 29.46 5.42
N ASN A 168 -13.12 28.22 4.93
CA ASN A 168 -13.27 26.99 5.72
C ASN A 168 -11.97 26.18 5.77
N LYS A 169 -10.88 26.81 6.22
CA LYS A 169 -9.53 26.20 6.30
C LYS A 169 -9.46 24.88 7.08
N GLN A 170 -10.43 24.62 7.97
CA GLN A 170 -10.56 23.36 8.70
C GLN A 170 -10.61 22.14 7.77
N PHE A 171 -11.17 22.29 6.57
CA PHE A 171 -11.33 21.21 5.61
C PHE A 171 -10.00 20.51 5.28
N PHE A 172 -8.91 21.28 5.14
CA PHE A 172 -7.57 20.78 4.84
C PHE A 172 -6.63 20.71 6.05
N LEU A 173 -6.99 21.28 7.19
CA LEU A 173 -6.12 21.46 8.36
C LEU A 173 -5.53 20.15 8.92
N ARG A 174 -6.20 19.01 8.71
CA ARG A 174 -5.82 17.69 9.26
C ARG A 174 -5.33 16.71 8.21
N ILE A 175 -5.09 17.16 6.98
CA ILE A 175 -4.54 16.28 5.93
C ILE A 175 -3.15 15.83 6.36
N GLN A 176 -2.95 14.52 6.34
CA GLN A 176 -1.68 13.86 6.59
C GLN A 176 -1.16 13.15 5.35
N HIS A 177 -2.06 12.74 4.45
CA HIS A 177 -1.73 12.03 3.22
C HIS A 177 -2.25 12.80 2.01
N LEU A 178 -1.34 13.20 1.14
CA LEU A 178 -1.62 13.78 -0.17
C LEU A 178 -1.13 12.81 -1.26
N SER A 179 -2.01 12.41 -2.16
CA SER A 179 -1.65 11.57 -3.31
C SER A 179 -2.08 12.27 -4.59
N LEU A 180 -1.25 12.18 -5.63
CA LEU A 180 -1.44 12.80 -6.93
C LEU A 180 -1.45 11.66 -7.96
N ASP A 181 -2.63 11.33 -8.49
CA ASP A 181 -2.80 10.21 -9.41
C ASP A 181 -2.16 10.49 -10.75
N ILE A 182 -2.40 11.69 -11.28
CA ILE A 182 -1.82 12.18 -12.53
C ILE A 182 -1.45 13.65 -12.32
N LEU A 183 -0.17 13.96 -12.44
CA LEU A 183 0.29 15.32 -12.71
C LEU A 183 0.36 15.45 -14.23
N SER A 184 -0.67 16.03 -14.85
CA SER A 184 -0.75 16.38 -16.28
C SER A 184 -1.24 17.82 -16.44
N ASP A 185 -1.24 18.34 -17.67
CA ASP A 185 -1.79 19.67 -18.00
C ASP A 185 -3.33 19.75 -17.90
N ASP A 186 -4.00 18.61 -17.67
CA ASP A 186 -5.45 18.58 -17.51
C ASP A 186 -5.87 19.36 -16.25
N ASN A 187 -6.70 20.39 -16.43
CA ASN A 187 -7.21 21.24 -15.35
C ASN A 187 -6.11 21.87 -14.47
N ILE A 188 -4.99 22.25 -15.10
CA ILE A 188 -3.81 22.76 -14.39
C ILE A 188 -4.09 23.94 -13.46
N GLU A 189 -4.98 24.86 -13.86
CA GLU A 189 -5.36 26.02 -13.06
C GLU A 189 -6.01 25.59 -11.73
N ASN A 190 -6.95 24.63 -11.78
CA ASN A 190 -7.61 24.08 -10.61
C ASN A 190 -6.61 23.38 -9.69
N THR A 191 -5.70 22.60 -10.25
CA THR A 191 -4.64 21.91 -9.50
C THR A 191 -3.72 22.92 -8.81
N ILE A 192 -3.26 23.96 -9.51
CA ILE A 192 -2.41 25.02 -8.94
C ILE A 192 -3.12 25.76 -7.81
N ILE A 193 -4.41 26.12 -8.00
CA ILE A 193 -5.18 26.81 -6.97
C ILE A 193 -5.37 25.92 -5.73
N LEU A 194 -5.70 24.64 -5.91
CA LEU A 194 -5.80 23.68 -4.80
C LEU A 194 -4.47 23.50 -4.07
N PHE A 195 -3.37 23.41 -4.79
CA PHE A 195 -2.04 23.29 -4.19
C PHE A 195 -1.70 24.51 -3.33
N LYS A 196 -2.00 25.71 -3.83
CA LYS A 196 -1.85 26.96 -3.07
C LYS A 196 -2.75 26.96 -1.82
N ALA A 197 -3.99 26.49 -1.92
CA ALA A 197 -4.90 26.40 -0.79
C ALA A 197 -4.41 25.38 0.27
N LEU A 198 -3.90 24.22 -0.16
CA LEU A 198 -3.31 23.20 0.71
C LEU A 198 -2.11 23.74 1.47
N ALA A 199 -1.14 24.30 0.76
CA ALA A 199 0.09 24.83 1.36
C ALA A 199 -0.18 25.96 2.38
N LYS A 200 -1.26 26.75 2.19
CA LYS A 200 -1.69 27.77 3.15
C LYS A 200 -2.44 27.21 4.37
N SER A 201 -3.01 26.01 4.26
CA SER A 201 -3.96 25.48 5.25
C SER A 201 -3.36 24.42 6.16
N THR A 202 -2.31 23.72 5.73
CA THR A 202 -1.70 22.64 6.51
C THR A 202 -0.17 22.60 6.36
N THR A 203 0.49 22.29 7.47
CA THR A 203 1.93 21.98 7.57
C THR A 203 2.17 20.55 8.06
N LYS A 204 1.10 19.75 8.14
CA LYS A 204 1.05 18.43 8.81
C LYS A 204 1.02 17.26 7.83
N ILE A 205 1.22 17.50 6.54
CA ILE A 205 1.28 16.41 5.56
C ILE A 205 2.54 15.60 5.85
N SER A 206 2.34 14.33 6.21
CA SER A 206 3.41 13.38 6.51
C SER A 206 3.70 12.44 5.34
N THR A 207 2.79 12.34 4.37
CA THR A 207 2.92 11.47 3.21
C THR A 207 2.54 12.23 1.94
N ILE A 208 3.45 12.25 0.96
CA ILE A 208 3.21 12.74 -0.39
C ILE A 208 3.50 11.61 -1.37
N GLU A 209 2.52 11.28 -2.20
CA GLU A 209 2.63 10.28 -3.27
C GLU A 209 2.32 10.90 -4.62
N ILE A 210 3.16 10.63 -5.61
CA ILE A 210 2.97 11.01 -7.00
C ILE A 210 2.97 9.73 -7.80
N ASN A 211 1.78 9.31 -8.24
CA ASN A 211 1.56 8.01 -8.90
C ASN A 211 1.87 8.06 -10.40
N TYR A 212 1.91 9.26 -10.98
CA TYR A 212 2.36 9.50 -12.35
C TYR A 212 2.90 10.93 -12.45
N PHE A 213 4.18 11.05 -12.80
CA PHE A 213 4.88 12.31 -12.98
C PHE A 213 5.20 12.49 -14.46
N ASP A 214 4.47 13.39 -15.11
CA ASP A 214 4.77 13.82 -16.48
C ASP A 214 5.75 14.99 -16.43
N SER A 215 6.98 14.80 -16.91
CA SER A 215 8.00 15.86 -16.92
C SER A 215 7.68 16.99 -17.89
N ASP A 216 6.76 16.79 -18.83
CA ASP A 216 6.45 17.76 -19.89
C ASP A 216 5.31 18.72 -19.48
N CYS A 217 4.75 18.57 -18.28
CA CYS A 217 3.74 19.48 -17.73
C CYS A 217 4.22 20.93 -17.62
N GLU A 218 3.28 21.87 -17.55
CA GLU A 218 3.66 23.27 -17.35
C GLU A 218 4.45 23.47 -16.04
N PRO A 219 5.56 24.22 -16.06
CA PRO A 219 6.45 24.41 -14.90
C PRO A 219 5.78 24.90 -13.61
N GLN A 220 4.63 25.58 -13.75
CA GLN A 220 3.87 26.18 -12.65
C GLN A 220 3.32 25.13 -11.68
N ILE A 221 2.97 23.94 -12.17
CA ILE A 221 2.49 22.84 -11.33
C ILE A 221 3.59 22.36 -10.39
N PHE A 222 4.83 22.23 -10.90
CA PHE A 222 5.99 21.83 -10.11
C PHE A 222 6.34 22.88 -9.06
N HIS A 223 6.28 24.17 -9.41
CA HIS A 223 6.47 25.25 -8.43
C HIS A 223 5.46 25.19 -7.28
N ALA A 224 4.19 24.90 -7.59
CA ALA A 224 3.16 24.77 -6.56
C ALA A 224 3.39 23.51 -5.68
N LEU A 225 3.81 22.39 -6.27
CA LEU A 225 4.16 21.18 -5.55
C LEU A 225 5.40 21.36 -4.64
N ILE A 226 6.45 22.03 -5.15
CA ILE A 226 7.64 22.40 -4.37
C ILE A 226 7.24 23.23 -3.14
N TYR A 227 6.31 24.16 -3.31
CA TYR A 227 5.81 24.97 -2.20
C TYR A 227 5.05 24.14 -1.16
N ILE A 228 4.25 23.16 -1.57
CA ILE A 228 3.64 22.19 -0.64
C ILE A 228 4.74 21.44 0.12
N ILE A 229 5.70 20.83 -0.57
CA ILE A 229 6.76 20.04 0.07
C ILE A 229 7.52 20.88 1.11
N LYS A 230 7.93 22.10 0.75
CA LYS A 230 8.72 22.98 1.63
C LYS A 230 7.93 23.53 2.83
N SER A 231 6.60 23.61 2.73
CA SER A 231 5.76 24.13 3.83
C SER A 231 5.46 23.08 4.90
N GLN A 232 5.81 21.82 4.71
CA GLN A 232 5.54 20.77 5.70
C GLN A 232 6.59 20.75 6.81
N GLU A 233 6.16 20.45 8.04
CA GLU A 233 7.04 20.36 9.21
C GLU A 233 7.64 18.97 9.40
N GLN A 234 6.92 17.92 8.98
CA GLN A 234 7.22 16.52 9.30
C GLN A 234 6.85 15.58 8.15
N LEU A 235 7.27 15.87 6.91
CA LEU A 235 7.12 14.91 5.82
C LEU A 235 7.98 13.67 6.11
N ARG A 236 7.35 12.49 6.18
CA ARG A 236 7.99 11.22 6.53
C ARG A 236 8.13 10.28 5.33
N LEU A 237 7.12 10.25 4.47
CA LEU A 237 7.12 9.40 3.27
C LEU A 237 6.98 10.24 2.02
N PHE A 238 7.85 9.99 1.05
CA PHE A 238 7.74 10.52 -0.31
C PHE A 238 7.76 9.37 -1.32
N SER A 239 6.75 9.31 -2.19
CA SER A 239 6.67 8.36 -3.29
C SER A 239 6.57 9.07 -4.63
N LEU A 240 7.31 8.60 -5.63
CA LEU A 240 7.33 9.15 -6.98
C LEU A 240 7.39 8.04 -8.02
N ALA A 241 6.46 8.06 -8.97
CA ALA A 241 6.50 7.28 -10.20
C ALA A 241 6.80 8.21 -11.38
N GLY A 242 7.98 8.06 -11.98
CA GLY A 242 8.59 9.04 -12.88
C GLY A 242 8.32 8.87 -14.37
N ASP A 243 7.62 7.83 -14.81
CA ASP A 243 7.42 7.52 -16.26
C ASP A 243 8.72 7.59 -17.10
N ASP A 244 9.80 7.03 -16.58
CA ASP A 244 11.16 7.06 -17.14
C ASP A 244 11.77 8.46 -17.35
N SER A 245 11.20 9.49 -16.69
CA SER A 245 11.69 10.87 -16.71
C SER A 245 13.11 11.03 -16.17
N THR A 246 13.86 11.94 -16.80
CA THR A 246 15.20 12.39 -16.34
C THR A 246 15.18 13.76 -15.66
N GLU A 247 14.07 14.50 -15.78
CA GLU A 247 13.91 15.85 -15.24
C GLU A 247 12.76 15.88 -14.24
N PHE A 248 13.01 16.44 -13.05
CA PHE A 248 12.03 16.50 -11.96
C PHE A 248 11.78 17.93 -11.47
N HIS A 249 12.26 18.91 -12.23
CA HIS A 249 11.96 20.33 -12.07
C HIS A 249 12.17 20.89 -10.66
N GLY A 250 13.11 20.33 -9.90
CA GLY A 250 13.38 20.77 -8.52
C GLY A 250 12.44 20.18 -7.46
N VAL A 251 11.47 19.34 -7.84
CA VAL A 251 10.52 18.69 -6.92
C VAL A 251 11.27 17.78 -5.95
N ILE A 252 12.19 16.97 -6.45
CA ILE A 252 13.02 16.10 -5.62
C ILE A 252 13.95 16.96 -4.76
N SER A 253 14.62 17.94 -5.37
CA SER A 253 15.52 18.86 -4.64
C SER A 253 14.82 19.57 -3.47
N ALA A 254 13.52 19.85 -3.56
CA ALA A 254 12.74 20.47 -2.49
C ALA A 254 12.67 19.63 -1.21
N LEU A 255 12.88 18.31 -1.29
CA LEU A 255 12.91 17.39 -0.15
C LEU A 255 14.08 17.65 0.80
N GLU A 256 15.07 18.48 0.41
CA GLU A 256 16.11 18.94 1.33
C GLU A 256 15.52 19.66 2.55
N SER A 257 14.39 20.36 2.37
CA SER A 257 13.65 20.99 3.47
C SER A 257 13.16 19.99 4.52
N GLN A 258 13.05 18.71 4.15
CA GLN A 258 12.53 17.59 4.95
C GLN A 258 13.64 16.65 5.45
N LYS A 259 14.92 17.05 5.35
CA LYS A 259 16.08 16.21 5.67
C LYS A 259 16.13 15.63 7.10
N ASN A 260 15.39 16.22 8.04
CA ASN A 260 15.33 15.75 9.43
C ASN A 260 14.04 14.96 9.74
N SER A 261 13.10 14.86 8.81
CA SER A 261 11.80 14.21 9.01
C SER A 261 11.57 13.04 8.07
N LEU A 262 12.16 13.07 6.86
CA LEU A 262 11.98 12.05 5.84
C LEU A 262 12.58 10.71 6.29
N GLN A 263 11.74 9.67 6.25
CA GLN A 263 12.02 8.31 6.76
C GLN A 263 11.96 7.26 5.65
N GLU A 264 11.07 7.45 4.68
CA GLU A 264 10.86 6.50 3.59
C GLU A 264 10.77 7.22 2.23
N VAL A 265 11.50 6.67 1.25
CA VAL A 265 11.45 7.12 -0.14
C VAL A 265 11.12 5.93 -1.03
N ILE A 266 10.14 6.11 -1.91
CA ILE A 266 9.71 5.14 -2.90
C ILE A 266 9.86 5.75 -4.29
N LEU A 267 10.69 5.14 -5.14
CA LEU A 267 10.93 5.58 -6.52
C LEU A 267 10.52 4.46 -7.47
N ARG A 268 9.71 4.80 -8.48
CA ARG A 268 9.31 3.86 -9.53
C ARG A 268 9.50 4.50 -10.90
N TYR A 269 9.99 3.75 -11.89
CA TYR A 269 10.12 4.23 -13.27
C TYR A 269 10.82 5.59 -13.34
N CYS A 270 11.92 5.76 -12.60
CA CYS A 270 12.71 7.00 -12.61
C CYS A 270 14.04 6.76 -13.32
N ASN A 271 14.40 7.65 -14.24
CA ASN A 271 15.73 7.64 -14.82
C ASN A 271 16.69 8.49 -13.97
N PHE A 272 17.96 8.51 -14.35
CA PHE A 272 19.01 9.23 -13.65
C PHE A 272 18.73 10.74 -13.61
N SER A 273 18.82 11.32 -12.42
CA SER A 273 18.85 12.77 -12.18
C SER A 273 19.78 13.10 -11.02
N ALA A 274 20.51 14.22 -11.10
CA ALA A 274 21.35 14.69 -10.01
C ALA A 274 20.54 15.14 -8.79
N GLU A 275 19.24 15.43 -8.96
CA GLU A 275 18.38 15.86 -7.86
C GLU A 275 18.27 14.81 -6.74
N PHE A 276 18.41 13.52 -7.08
CA PHE A 276 18.34 12.43 -6.12
C PHE A 276 19.43 12.50 -5.04
N GLU A 277 20.55 13.19 -5.30
CA GLU A 277 21.63 13.38 -4.31
C GLU A 277 21.16 14.05 -3.02
N VAL A 278 20.02 14.76 -3.06
CA VAL A 278 19.38 15.34 -1.88
C VAL A 278 19.14 14.31 -0.78
N PHE A 279 18.89 13.04 -1.13
CA PHE A 279 18.63 11.99 -0.17
C PHE A 279 19.84 11.63 0.68
N ASN A 280 21.06 11.92 0.23
CA ASN A 280 22.28 11.76 1.02
C ASN A 280 22.28 12.70 2.25
N ASN A 281 21.50 13.79 2.21
CA ASN A 281 21.37 14.73 3.32
C ASN A 281 20.27 14.33 4.33
N CYS A 282 19.42 13.36 4.00
CA CYS A 282 18.30 12.91 4.83
C CYS A 282 18.79 12.00 5.96
N LYS A 283 18.91 12.55 7.17
CA LYS A 283 19.55 11.89 8.32
C LYS A 283 18.74 10.72 8.89
N ASN A 284 17.42 10.78 8.73
CA ASN A 284 16.47 9.82 9.29
C ASN A 284 15.92 8.87 8.21
N LEU A 285 16.49 8.89 6.99
CA LEU A 285 16.06 8.01 5.91
C LEU A 285 16.45 6.56 6.24
N GLU A 286 15.47 5.76 6.60
CA GLU A 286 15.65 4.36 7.02
C GLU A 286 15.21 3.37 5.95
N THR A 287 14.25 3.76 5.10
CA THR A 287 13.65 2.89 4.08
C THR A 287 13.79 3.49 2.69
N LEU A 288 14.29 2.69 1.76
CA LEU A 288 14.36 3.03 0.35
C LEU A 288 13.78 1.90 -0.49
N ARG A 289 12.82 2.24 -1.35
CA ARG A 289 12.21 1.31 -2.30
C ARG A 289 12.39 1.82 -3.71
N ILE A 290 12.92 0.99 -4.60
CA ILE A 290 13.28 1.34 -5.98
C ILE A 290 12.73 0.28 -6.94
N GLY A 291 11.83 0.68 -7.84
CA GLY A 291 11.24 -0.20 -8.84
C GLY A 291 11.46 0.32 -10.26
N TYR A 292 11.99 -0.51 -11.16
CA TYR A 292 12.13 -0.21 -12.59
C TYR A 292 12.87 1.13 -12.89
N CYS A 293 13.81 1.55 -12.04
CA CYS A 293 14.60 2.77 -12.25
C CYS A 293 15.91 2.49 -13.01
N ALA A 294 16.54 3.51 -13.58
CA ALA A 294 17.87 3.36 -14.18
C ALA A 294 18.97 3.13 -13.12
N THR A 295 19.89 2.19 -13.38
CA THR A 295 20.95 1.78 -12.43
C THR A 295 21.94 2.87 -12.04
N LYS A 296 22.12 3.89 -12.90
CA LYS A 296 23.02 5.01 -12.61
C LYS A 296 22.59 5.78 -11.36
N LEU A 297 21.29 5.78 -11.03
CA LEU A 297 20.73 6.42 -9.82
C LEU A 297 21.42 5.87 -8.56
N LEU A 298 21.61 4.56 -8.50
CA LEU A 298 22.20 3.87 -7.34
C LEU A 298 23.67 4.20 -7.08
N LYS A 299 24.41 4.65 -8.10
CA LYS A 299 25.85 4.93 -7.96
C LYS A 299 26.14 6.23 -7.19
N LEU A 300 25.22 7.19 -7.26
CA LEU A 300 25.41 8.53 -6.67
C LEU A 300 25.05 8.61 -5.19
N LEU A 301 24.41 7.57 -4.67
CA LEU A 301 23.70 7.67 -3.42
C LEU A 301 24.45 6.89 -2.36
N ASP A 302 24.76 7.58 -1.26
CA ASP A 302 25.38 7.04 -0.07
C ASP A 302 24.30 6.83 0.99
N TYR A 303 23.44 5.85 0.71
CA TYR A 303 22.29 5.58 1.56
C TYR A 303 22.73 4.94 2.87
N LYS A 304 22.20 5.42 4.00
CA LYS A 304 22.38 4.79 5.32
C LYS A 304 21.07 4.18 5.78
N VAL A 305 20.49 3.35 4.92
CA VAL A 305 19.18 2.73 5.12
C VAL A 305 19.28 1.39 5.83
N SER A 306 18.24 1.06 6.61
CA SER A 306 18.09 -0.26 7.25
C SER A 306 17.16 -1.19 6.46
N THR A 307 16.31 -0.62 5.60
CA THR A 307 15.38 -1.34 4.74
C THR A 307 15.57 -0.95 3.28
N LEU A 308 15.78 -1.95 2.43
CA LEU A 308 15.98 -1.77 0.99
C LEU A 308 15.09 -2.73 0.20
N ASP A 309 14.31 -2.20 -0.73
CA ASP A 309 13.47 -2.96 -1.66
C ASP A 309 13.84 -2.57 -3.10
N VAL A 310 14.36 -3.50 -3.89
CA VAL A 310 14.80 -3.24 -5.26
C VAL A 310 14.19 -4.23 -6.23
N VAL A 311 13.45 -3.72 -7.20
CA VAL A 311 12.81 -4.49 -8.27
C VAL A 311 13.31 -3.92 -9.59
N ASN A 312 14.30 -4.55 -10.23
CA ASN A 312 14.99 -3.92 -11.37
C ASN A 312 15.59 -4.93 -12.37
N LYS A 313 15.74 -4.52 -13.63
CA LYS A 313 16.35 -5.29 -14.72
C LYS A 313 17.86 -5.41 -14.61
N HIS A 314 18.52 -4.39 -14.08
CA HIS A 314 19.97 -4.37 -13.99
C HIS A 314 20.38 -4.09 -12.54
N MET A 315 21.21 -4.95 -11.96
CA MET A 315 21.64 -4.85 -10.55
C MET A 315 23.16 -4.68 -10.38
N GLN A 316 23.87 -4.27 -11.44
CA GLN A 316 25.33 -4.05 -11.42
C GLN A 316 25.81 -3.06 -10.35
N SER A 317 24.92 -2.21 -9.82
CA SER A 317 25.26 -1.22 -8.78
C SER A 317 24.91 -1.69 -7.36
N MET A 318 24.33 -2.89 -7.17
CA MET A 318 23.93 -3.40 -5.86
C MET A 318 25.11 -3.70 -4.95
N ALA A 319 26.22 -4.20 -5.50
CA ALA A 319 27.43 -4.45 -4.71
C ALA A 319 27.93 -3.18 -4.01
N LEU A 320 27.89 -2.02 -4.70
CA LEU A 320 28.27 -0.72 -4.13
C LEU A 320 27.31 -0.27 -3.04
N ILE A 321 26.01 -0.53 -3.18
CA ILE A 321 25.02 -0.23 -2.12
C ILE A 321 25.31 -1.08 -0.90
N PHE A 322 25.54 -2.38 -1.10
CA PHE A 322 25.84 -3.29 0.00
C PHE A 322 27.14 -2.88 0.70
N GLU A 323 28.19 -2.51 -0.04
CA GLU A 323 29.43 -2.00 0.54
C GLU A 323 29.22 -0.79 1.47
N LYS A 324 28.35 0.15 1.07
CA LYS A 324 28.08 1.39 1.83
C LYS A 324 27.06 1.21 2.97
N SER A 325 25.96 0.52 2.70
CA SER A 325 24.77 0.42 3.57
C SER A 325 24.65 -0.92 4.28
N GLY A 326 25.35 -1.96 3.81
CA GLY A 326 25.09 -3.36 4.17
C GLY A 326 25.20 -3.66 5.67
N ILE A 327 26.08 -2.96 6.38
CA ILE A 327 26.21 -3.09 7.84
C ILE A 327 24.93 -2.63 8.56
N LEU A 328 24.20 -1.65 8.01
CA LEU A 328 22.96 -1.14 8.59
C LEU A 328 21.73 -1.92 8.11
N LEU A 329 21.81 -2.58 6.95
CA LEU A 329 20.69 -3.32 6.37
C LEU A 329 20.23 -4.46 7.29
N GLN A 330 18.94 -4.42 7.61
CA GLN A 330 18.22 -5.44 8.36
C GLN A 330 17.13 -6.09 7.53
N ARG A 331 16.59 -5.37 6.54
CA ARG A 331 15.52 -5.84 5.65
C ARG A 331 15.91 -5.62 4.20
N LEU A 332 15.87 -6.70 3.42
CA LEU A 332 16.20 -6.65 2.00
C LEU A 332 15.16 -7.41 1.17
N LYS A 333 14.61 -6.75 0.17
CA LYS A 333 13.77 -7.33 -0.87
C LYS A 333 14.39 -7.09 -2.24
N LEU A 334 14.51 -8.16 -3.02
CA LEU A 334 15.11 -8.16 -4.35
C LEU A 334 14.17 -8.85 -5.34
N GLY A 335 13.73 -8.14 -6.37
CA GLY A 335 13.04 -8.69 -7.53
C GLY A 335 13.95 -8.67 -8.75
N LEU A 336 14.45 -9.85 -9.14
CA LEU A 336 15.33 -10.02 -10.30
C LEU A 336 14.49 -10.13 -11.58
N TYR A 337 14.97 -9.59 -12.71
CA TYR A 337 14.36 -9.75 -14.03
C TYR A 337 15.38 -10.28 -15.02
N ASP A 338 14.88 -11.13 -15.93
CA ASP A 338 15.63 -11.79 -17.00
C ASP A 338 16.81 -12.63 -16.48
N GLU A 339 17.55 -13.30 -17.39
CA GLU A 339 18.75 -14.06 -17.02
C GLU A 339 19.84 -13.11 -16.51
N PHE A 340 19.78 -12.80 -15.21
CA PHE A 340 20.70 -11.89 -14.57
C PHE A 340 22.12 -12.49 -14.58
N GLN A 341 22.97 -11.98 -15.48
CA GLN A 341 24.32 -12.52 -15.70
C GLN A 341 25.25 -12.39 -14.48
N ASP A 342 24.97 -11.43 -13.59
CA ASP A 342 25.82 -11.10 -12.44
C ASP A 342 25.26 -11.62 -11.10
N GLU A 343 24.39 -12.65 -11.12
CA GLU A 343 23.76 -13.20 -9.90
C GLU A 343 24.81 -13.62 -8.86
N MET A 344 25.90 -14.26 -9.30
CA MET A 344 26.99 -14.67 -8.41
C MET A 344 27.62 -13.49 -7.67
N LEU A 345 27.92 -12.39 -8.39
CA LEU A 345 28.52 -11.19 -7.79
C LEU A 345 27.58 -10.54 -6.77
N LEU A 346 26.28 -10.56 -7.03
CA LEU A 346 25.27 -10.06 -6.11
C LEU A 346 25.26 -10.87 -4.80
N LEU A 347 25.28 -12.21 -4.89
CA LEU A 347 25.28 -13.10 -3.73
C LEU A 347 26.57 -12.98 -2.91
N GLU A 348 27.72 -12.88 -3.59
CA GLU A 348 29.03 -12.66 -2.95
C GLU A 348 29.07 -11.31 -2.21
N ALA A 349 28.56 -10.24 -2.83
CA ALA A 349 28.48 -8.93 -2.21
C ALA A 349 27.52 -8.95 -1.01
N LEU A 350 26.35 -9.58 -1.12
CA LEU A 350 25.40 -9.68 -0.02
C LEU A 350 26.02 -10.40 1.18
N LYS A 351 26.68 -11.54 0.93
CA LYS A 351 27.37 -12.33 1.94
C LYS A 351 28.47 -11.51 2.64
N SER A 352 29.21 -10.71 1.88
CA SER A 352 30.37 -9.97 2.38
C SER A 352 30.01 -8.72 3.18
N PHE A 353 28.96 -8.01 2.74
CA PHE A 353 28.68 -6.68 3.26
C PHE A 353 27.42 -6.56 4.13
N CYS A 354 26.52 -7.55 4.11
CA CYS A 354 25.21 -7.47 4.78
C CYS A 354 25.04 -8.48 5.95
N PRO A 355 25.84 -8.41 7.03
CA PRO A 355 25.82 -9.40 8.11
C PRO A 355 24.59 -9.31 9.03
N ASN A 356 23.83 -8.21 8.97
CA ASN A 356 22.76 -7.88 9.92
C ASN A 356 21.34 -8.14 9.40
N ILE A 357 21.22 -8.82 8.25
CA ILE A 357 19.91 -9.13 7.65
C ILE A 357 19.09 -10.04 8.57
N THR A 358 17.88 -9.57 8.87
CA THR A 358 16.84 -10.30 9.62
C THR A 358 15.65 -10.69 8.75
N TYR A 359 15.43 -9.95 7.65
CA TYR A 359 14.40 -10.22 6.65
C TYR A 359 15.03 -10.22 5.26
N LEU A 360 14.94 -11.34 4.55
CA LEU A 360 15.40 -11.48 3.19
C LEU A 360 14.28 -12.02 2.30
N SER A 361 13.98 -11.31 1.22
CA SER A 361 13.05 -11.73 0.19
C SER A 361 13.70 -11.61 -1.17
N ILE A 362 13.95 -12.72 -1.86
CA ILE A 362 14.52 -12.72 -3.22
C ILE A 362 13.57 -13.44 -4.16
N HIS A 363 13.19 -12.77 -5.24
CA HIS A 363 12.34 -13.30 -6.29
C HIS A 363 13.12 -13.47 -7.59
N ARG A 364 12.80 -14.55 -8.31
CA ARG A 364 13.40 -14.95 -9.58
C ARG A 364 14.91 -15.21 -9.48
N ILE A 365 15.30 -15.93 -8.44
CA ILE A 365 16.69 -16.34 -8.21
C ILE A 365 16.91 -17.78 -8.64
N ARG A 366 18.11 -18.12 -9.15
CA ARG A 366 18.47 -19.51 -9.41
C ARG A 366 18.91 -20.21 -8.13
N PHE A 367 18.51 -21.46 -7.96
CA PHE A 367 19.02 -22.26 -6.85
C PHE A 367 20.45 -22.71 -7.15
N SER A 368 21.39 -22.25 -6.33
CA SER A 368 22.84 -22.43 -6.54
C SER A 368 23.58 -22.68 -5.22
N PRO A 369 24.76 -23.34 -5.24
CA PRO A 369 25.59 -23.51 -4.05
C PRO A 369 25.94 -22.19 -3.34
N GLN A 370 26.10 -21.11 -4.10
CA GLN A 370 26.39 -19.76 -3.58
C GLN A 370 25.22 -19.22 -2.77
N LEU A 371 23.98 -19.46 -3.22
CA LEU A 371 22.79 -19.09 -2.44
C LEU A 371 22.73 -19.90 -1.14
N VAL A 372 23.01 -21.20 -1.19
CA VAL A 372 23.06 -22.06 0.01
C VAL A 372 24.08 -21.52 1.02
N GLU A 373 25.28 -21.21 0.55
CA GLU A 373 26.33 -20.65 1.39
C GLU A 373 25.94 -19.28 1.97
N LEU A 374 25.35 -18.39 1.16
CA LEU A 374 24.86 -17.10 1.61
C LEU A 374 23.86 -17.25 2.76
N ILE A 375 22.81 -18.07 2.58
CA ILE A 375 21.77 -18.25 3.60
C ILE A 375 22.35 -18.80 4.89
N GLY A 376 23.29 -19.74 4.79
CA GLY A 376 24.02 -20.26 5.95
C GLY A 376 24.85 -19.23 6.71
N ASN A 377 25.27 -18.13 6.06
CA ASN A 377 26.03 -17.06 6.71
C ASN A 377 25.16 -15.99 7.38
N LEU A 378 23.86 -15.93 7.06
CA LEU A 378 22.94 -14.93 7.63
C LEU A 378 22.42 -15.38 9.01
N GLN A 379 23.29 -15.35 10.01
CA GLN A 379 23.03 -15.87 11.37
C GLN A 379 21.93 -15.12 12.16
N LYS A 380 21.47 -13.96 11.67
CA LYS A 380 20.38 -13.17 12.28
C LYS A 380 19.06 -13.30 11.53
N LEU A 381 19.01 -14.11 10.47
CA LEU A 381 17.86 -14.23 9.59
C LEU A 381 16.66 -14.83 10.32
N GLN A 382 15.54 -14.12 10.32
CA GLN A 382 14.29 -14.51 10.97
C GLN A 382 13.18 -14.77 9.96
N PHE A 383 13.21 -14.05 8.83
CA PHE A 383 12.25 -14.15 7.74
C PHE A 383 12.99 -14.38 6.43
N LEU A 384 12.64 -15.48 5.76
CA LEU A 384 13.18 -15.82 4.45
C LEU A 384 12.04 -16.08 3.47
N THR A 385 12.06 -15.38 2.35
CA THR A 385 11.22 -15.65 1.18
C THR A 385 12.13 -15.87 -0.02
N LEU A 386 12.02 -17.03 -0.66
CA LEU A 386 12.73 -17.33 -1.90
C LEU A 386 11.73 -17.77 -2.96
N TRP A 387 11.70 -17.07 -4.08
CA TRP A 387 10.97 -17.48 -5.27
C TRP A 387 11.97 -17.82 -6.36
N PHE A 388 12.06 -19.11 -6.69
CA PHE A 388 13.02 -19.59 -7.65
C PHE A 388 12.49 -19.51 -9.08
N ASP A 389 13.38 -19.13 -10.01
CA ASP A 389 13.14 -19.35 -11.44
C ASP A 389 13.29 -20.83 -11.80
N GLU A 390 12.71 -21.24 -12.93
CA GLU A 390 12.83 -22.61 -13.43
C GLU A 390 14.29 -22.98 -13.66
N VAL A 391 14.71 -24.09 -13.09
CA VAL A 391 16.05 -24.63 -13.26
C VAL A 391 16.04 -25.56 -14.45
N TYR A 392 16.62 -25.10 -15.56
CA TYR A 392 16.98 -25.96 -16.69
C TYR A 392 18.37 -26.55 -16.43
N ASP A 393 18.59 -27.79 -16.86
CA ASP A 393 19.92 -28.41 -17.00
C ASP A 393 20.68 -28.92 -15.76
N ILE A 394 20.07 -28.98 -14.56
CA ILE A 394 20.70 -29.64 -13.39
C ILE A 394 20.13 -31.06 -13.17
N HIS A 395 21.02 -32.05 -13.06
CA HIS A 395 20.65 -33.44 -12.78
C HIS A 395 19.97 -33.58 -11.41
N GLU A 396 18.85 -34.30 -11.34
CA GLU A 396 17.99 -34.41 -10.15
C GLU A 396 18.77 -34.84 -8.88
N GLU A 397 19.68 -35.81 -8.99
CA GLU A 397 20.50 -36.27 -7.86
C GLU A 397 21.43 -35.19 -7.29
N VAL A 398 21.95 -34.30 -8.15
CA VAL A 398 22.78 -33.17 -7.69
C VAL A 398 21.91 -32.14 -6.97
N LEU A 399 20.71 -31.88 -7.50
CA LEU A 399 19.73 -31.02 -6.84
C LEU A 399 19.33 -31.57 -5.46
N LYS A 400 19.07 -32.87 -5.33
CA LYS A 400 18.74 -33.49 -4.02
C LYS A 400 19.83 -33.24 -2.99
N ILE A 401 21.10 -33.42 -3.36
CA ILE A 401 22.23 -33.16 -2.45
C ILE A 401 22.28 -31.69 -2.03
N GLN A 402 22.08 -30.77 -2.98
CA GLN A 402 22.05 -29.33 -2.68
C GLN A 402 20.86 -28.93 -1.80
N VAL A 403 19.68 -29.54 -2.03
CA VAL A 403 18.50 -29.30 -1.18
C VAL A 403 18.72 -29.82 0.23
N ILE A 404 19.36 -31.00 0.40
CA ILE A 404 19.74 -31.49 1.74
C ILE A 404 20.63 -30.47 2.45
N GLN A 405 21.71 -30.03 1.79
CA GLN A 405 22.64 -29.04 2.35
C GLN A 405 21.94 -27.72 2.71
N PHE A 406 21.08 -27.24 1.82
CA PHE A 406 20.26 -26.04 2.06
C PHE A 406 19.36 -26.19 3.27
N SER A 407 18.72 -27.34 3.42
CA SER A 407 17.79 -27.61 4.52
C SER A 407 18.50 -27.69 5.87
N GLU A 408 19.70 -28.28 5.89
CA GLU A 408 20.52 -28.43 7.10
C GLU A 408 21.15 -27.11 7.55
N ILE A 409 21.46 -26.21 6.62
CA ILE A 409 22.16 -24.94 6.90
C ILE A 409 21.21 -23.78 7.24
N LEU A 410 19.89 -23.97 7.14
CA LEU A 410 18.92 -22.93 7.48
C LEU A 410 19.17 -22.39 8.90
N PRO A 411 19.28 -21.06 9.10
CA PRO A 411 19.63 -20.49 10.40
C PRO A 411 18.64 -20.88 11.50
N LEU A 412 19.14 -21.19 12.70
CA LEU A 412 18.30 -21.50 13.86
C LEU A 412 17.50 -20.30 14.39
N THR A 413 17.80 -19.09 13.89
CA THR A 413 17.00 -17.88 14.16
C THR A 413 15.76 -17.77 13.27
N LEU A 414 15.65 -18.61 12.23
CA LEU A 414 14.59 -18.52 11.23
C LEU A 414 13.24 -18.94 11.80
N GLN A 415 12.25 -18.05 11.70
CA GLN A 415 10.89 -18.25 12.24
C GLN A 415 9.81 -18.28 11.15
N TYR A 416 10.06 -17.59 10.04
CA TYR A 416 9.16 -17.57 8.88
C TYR A 416 9.93 -18.00 7.65
N PHE A 417 9.38 -18.97 6.92
CA PHE A 417 9.96 -19.42 5.66
C PHE A 417 8.90 -19.55 4.57
N ASN A 418 9.06 -18.81 3.49
CA ASN A 418 8.24 -18.91 2.29
C ASN A 418 9.10 -19.41 1.13
N LEU A 419 8.70 -20.55 0.57
CA LEU A 419 9.37 -21.14 -0.58
C LEU A 419 8.39 -21.18 -1.75
N GLY A 420 8.61 -20.28 -2.70
CA GLY A 420 7.83 -20.17 -3.92
C GLY A 420 8.54 -20.76 -5.13
N GLY A 421 7.77 -21.31 -6.06
CA GLY A 421 8.28 -21.92 -7.30
C GLY A 421 7.77 -23.34 -7.48
N ILE A 422 7.11 -23.60 -8.61
CA ILE A 422 6.49 -24.89 -8.93
C ILE A 422 7.54 -26.01 -8.94
N TRP A 423 8.75 -25.73 -9.42
CA TRP A 423 9.78 -26.74 -9.58
C TRP A 423 10.34 -27.29 -8.26
N PHE A 424 10.23 -26.57 -7.14
CA PHE A 424 10.73 -27.05 -5.85
C PHE A 424 9.79 -28.08 -5.20
N GLU A 425 8.52 -28.16 -5.66
CA GLU A 425 7.49 -29.08 -5.12
C GLU A 425 8.01 -30.51 -4.85
N PRO A 426 8.73 -31.18 -5.79
CA PRO A 426 9.21 -32.56 -5.61
C PRO A 426 10.24 -32.76 -4.49
N PHE A 427 10.87 -31.68 -4.01
CA PHE A 427 11.91 -31.72 -2.99
C PHE A 427 11.44 -31.23 -1.61
N THR A 428 10.17 -30.83 -1.50
CA THR A 428 9.59 -30.29 -0.26
C THR A 428 9.69 -31.28 0.92
N ASP A 429 9.59 -32.59 0.66
CA ASP A 429 9.74 -33.59 1.71
C ASP A 429 11.18 -33.69 2.23
N ILE A 430 12.19 -33.54 1.36
CA ILE A 430 13.60 -33.51 1.75
C ILE A 430 13.85 -32.31 2.66
N LEU A 431 13.28 -31.16 2.32
CA LEU A 431 13.33 -29.96 3.14
C LEU A 431 12.79 -30.23 4.55
N PHE A 432 11.60 -30.82 4.67
CA PHE A 432 11.04 -31.18 5.96
C PHE A 432 11.90 -32.21 6.71
N ASN A 433 12.46 -33.20 6.03
CA ASN A 433 13.24 -34.25 6.67
C ASN A 433 14.54 -33.74 7.30
N HIS A 434 15.18 -32.73 6.69
CA HIS A 434 16.51 -32.25 7.09
C HIS A 434 16.51 -30.88 7.80
N CYS A 435 15.42 -30.11 7.72
CA CYS A 435 15.35 -28.79 8.36
C CYS A 435 15.26 -28.87 9.89
N ASN A 436 16.15 -28.15 10.56
CA ASN A 436 16.20 -28.01 12.02
C ASN A 436 15.83 -26.60 12.52
N ALA A 437 15.45 -25.70 11.61
CA ALA A 437 15.04 -24.35 11.98
C ALA A 437 13.72 -24.38 12.78
N PRO A 438 13.58 -23.60 13.86
CA PRO A 438 12.38 -23.54 14.70
C PRO A 438 11.29 -22.67 14.06
N LEU A 439 10.84 -23.07 12.87
CA LEU A 439 9.82 -22.35 12.10
C LEU A 439 8.53 -22.24 12.89
N LYS A 440 7.93 -21.05 12.89
CA LYS A 440 6.58 -20.76 13.42
C LYS A 440 5.53 -20.70 12.33
N LYS A 441 5.93 -20.23 11.14
CA LYS A 441 5.09 -20.09 9.95
C LYS A 441 5.87 -20.56 8.73
N MET A 442 5.21 -21.33 7.87
CA MET A 442 5.79 -21.75 6.61
C MET A 442 4.78 -21.63 5.48
N ILE A 443 5.23 -21.20 4.30
CA ILE A 443 4.40 -21.20 3.10
C ILE A 443 5.01 -22.18 2.10
N ILE A 444 4.14 -23.05 1.56
CA ILE A 444 4.46 -24.04 0.55
C ILE A 444 3.51 -23.92 -0.63
N TYR A 445 3.96 -24.40 -1.79
CA TYR A 445 3.15 -24.33 -3.00
C TYR A 445 1.93 -25.28 -2.95
N ARG A 446 2.18 -26.58 -2.71
CA ARG A 446 1.17 -27.64 -2.71
C ARG A 446 1.42 -28.66 -1.61
N LEU A 447 0.35 -29.33 -1.18
CA LEU A 447 0.35 -30.45 -0.23
C LEU A 447 -0.59 -31.56 -0.73
N ASN A 448 -0.28 -32.11 -1.90
CA ASN A 448 -1.12 -33.09 -2.61
C ASN A 448 -0.51 -34.52 -2.61
N ASN A 449 0.68 -34.69 -2.05
CA ASN A 449 1.41 -35.95 -2.09
C ASN A 449 1.61 -36.50 -0.67
N LYS A 450 1.24 -37.77 -0.46
CA LYS A 450 1.39 -38.51 0.80
C LYS A 450 2.82 -38.49 1.35
N ARG A 451 3.83 -38.44 0.47
CA ARG A 451 5.24 -38.31 0.86
C ARG A 451 5.50 -36.98 1.58
N ILE A 452 5.00 -35.88 1.04
CA ILE A 452 5.18 -34.52 1.59
C ILE A 452 4.38 -34.35 2.88
N SER A 453 3.12 -34.82 2.91
CA SER A 453 2.28 -34.73 4.12
C SER A 453 2.89 -35.50 5.29
N LYS A 454 3.41 -36.71 5.04
CA LYS A 454 4.11 -37.50 6.06
C LYS A 454 5.35 -36.79 6.57
N ALA A 455 6.19 -36.26 5.68
CA ALA A 455 7.39 -35.52 6.06
C ALA A 455 7.07 -34.25 6.87
N LEU A 456 6.00 -33.52 6.51
CA LEU A 456 5.52 -32.37 7.28
C LEU A 456 5.07 -32.78 8.69
N VAL A 457 4.32 -33.88 8.82
CA VAL A 457 3.88 -34.40 10.12
C VAL A 457 5.07 -34.81 10.99
N GLU A 458 6.06 -35.50 10.42
CA GLU A 458 7.31 -35.84 11.12
C GLU A 458 8.11 -34.60 11.53
N PHE A 459 8.19 -33.58 10.67
CA PHE A 459 8.79 -32.28 10.99
C PHE A 459 8.08 -31.60 12.17
N CYS A 460 6.74 -31.58 12.17
CA CYS A 460 5.95 -30.99 13.25
C CYS A 460 6.21 -31.72 14.58
N MET A 461 6.28 -33.06 14.56
CA MET A 461 6.58 -33.85 15.75
C MET A 461 8.01 -33.61 16.27
N ARG A 462 8.99 -33.44 15.37
CA ARG A 462 10.39 -33.19 15.72
C ARG A 462 10.61 -31.79 16.28
N ASN A 463 10.15 -30.75 15.57
CA ASN A 463 10.45 -29.35 15.90
C ASN A 463 9.44 -28.74 16.90
N LYS A 464 8.16 -29.09 16.83
CA LYS A 464 7.09 -28.62 17.74
C LYS A 464 6.90 -27.10 17.84
N THR A 465 7.47 -26.32 16.91
CA THR A 465 7.36 -24.86 16.88
C THR A 465 6.43 -24.33 15.80
N LEU A 466 6.09 -25.16 14.81
CA LEU A 466 5.33 -24.75 13.62
C LEU A 466 3.85 -24.61 13.96
N ASN A 467 3.33 -23.39 13.87
CA ASN A 467 1.94 -23.09 14.20
C ASN A 467 1.05 -23.09 12.96
N TYR A 468 1.55 -22.54 11.86
CA TYR A 468 0.77 -22.35 10.63
C TYR A 468 1.54 -22.82 9.40
N VAL A 469 0.85 -23.52 8.50
CA VAL A 469 1.28 -23.77 7.14
C VAL A 469 0.30 -23.13 6.16
N GLY A 470 0.81 -22.16 5.41
CA GLY A 470 0.11 -21.51 4.32
C GLY A 470 0.31 -22.31 3.04
N VAL A 471 -0.77 -22.65 2.36
CA VAL A 471 -0.71 -23.40 1.10
C VAL A 471 -1.17 -22.49 -0.04
N HIS A 472 -0.36 -22.35 -1.10
CA HIS A 472 -0.76 -21.54 -2.26
C HIS A 472 -1.99 -22.13 -2.95
N GLU A 473 -1.98 -23.43 -3.18
CA GLU A 473 -3.06 -24.17 -3.81
C GLU A 473 -4.02 -24.75 -2.76
N TYR A 474 -4.40 -23.93 -1.78
CA TYR A 474 -5.20 -24.36 -0.62
C TYR A 474 -6.54 -25.01 -1.01
N LEU A 475 -7.21 -24.47 -2.03
CA LEU A 475 -8.50 -24.99 -2.50
C LEU A 475 -8.38 -26.38 -3.13
N ASN A 476 -7.18 -26.80 -3.50
CA ASN A 476 -6.89 -28.11 -4.11
C ASN A 476 -6.44 -29.16 -3.08
N LEU A 477 -6.50 -28.86 -1.77
CA LEU A 477 -6.15 -29.79 -0.70
C LEU A 477 -7.16 -30.94 -0.59
N ASP A 478 -6.65 -32.18 -0.60
CA ASP A 478 -7.44 -33.37 -0.29
C ASP A 478 -7.91 -33.34 1.19
N ALA A 479 -9.19 -33.65 1.41
CA ALA A 479 -9.82 -33.57 2.72
C ALA A 479 -9.20 -34.54 3.75
N ASN A 480 -8.72 -35.71 3.31
CA ASN A 480 -8.09 -36.66 4.21
C ASN A 480 -6.71 -36.17 4.65
N THR A 481 -5.91 -35.68 3.70
CA THR A 481 -4.59 -35.08 3.95
C THR A 481 -4.72 -33.87 4.88
N LYS A 482 -5.70 -33.01 4.62
CA LYS A 482 -6.00 -31.87 5.48
C LYS A 482 -6.30 -32.31 6.92
N LYS A 483 -7.23 -33.26 7.09
CA LYS A 483 -7.59 -33.78 8.42
C LYS A 483 -6.42 -34.43 9.16
N GLU A 484 -5.56 -35.15 8.45
CA GLU A 484 -4.36 -35.79 9.03
C GLU A 484 -3.36 -34.74 9.55
N VAL A 485 -3.04 -33.74 8.73
CA VAL A 485 -2.04 -32.72 9.04
C VAL A 485 -2.55 -31.71 10.08
N GLU A 486 -3.84 -31.35 10.04
CA GLU A 486 -4.47 -30.41 10.98
C GLU A 486 -4.49 -30.88 12.44
N THR A 487 -4.19 -32.16 12.69
CA THR A 487 -3.97 -32.67 14.05
C THR A 487 -2.66 -32.14 14.65
N TYR A 488 -1.71 -31.72 13.83
CA TYR A 488 -0.36 -31.29 14.22
C TYR A 488 -0.09 -29.81 13.95
N VAL A 489 -0.68 -29.21 12.91
CA VAL A 489 -0.42 -27.83 12.49
C VAL A 489 -1.62 -27.22 11.77
N GLU A 490 -1.89 -25.93 11.95
CA GLU A 490 -3.02 -25.27 11.30
C GLU A 490 -2.74 -25.00 9.81
N LEU A 491 -3.61 -25.49 8.93
CA LEU A 491 -3.54 -25.26 7.49
C LEU A 491 -4.43 -24.10 7.07
N VAL A 492 -3.84 -23.10 6.43
CA VAL A 492 -4.54 -21.88 5.99
C VAL A 492 -4.20 -21.51 4.54
N PRO A 493 -5.05 -20.73 3.85
CA PRO A 493 -4.66 -20.09 2.59
C PRO A 493 -3.40 -19.25 2.79
N TYR A 494 -2.47 -19.28 1.84
CA TYR A 494 -1.18 -18.60 1.99
C TYR A 494 -1.33 -17.11 2.31
N GLU A 495 -2.34 -16.44 1.75
CA GLU A 495 -2.64 -15.02 1.96
C GLU A 495 -2.90 -14.69 3.43
N SER A 496 -3.36 -15.68 4.23
CA SER A 496 -3.70 -15.49 5.64
C SER A 496 -2.47 -15.31 6.53
N ILE A 497 -1.32 -15.83 6.10
CA ILE A 497 -0.07 -15.79 6.89
C ILE A 497 1.11 -15.21 6.13
N PHE A 498 0.90 -14.77 4.88
CA PHE A 498 1.89 -14.10 4.07
C PHE A 498 2.38 -12.85 4.77
N VAL A 499 3.70 -12.73 4.87
CA VAL A 499 4.37 -11.57 5.44
C VAL A 499 4.98 -10.78 4.29
N ASP A 500 4.31 -9.72 3.87
CA ASP A 500 4.92 -8.61 3.13
C ASP A 500 5.10 -7.48 4.14
N CYS A 501 6.35 -7.14 4.45
CA CYS A 501 6.65 -6.01 5.34
C CYS A 501 7.32 -4.89 4.55
#